data_AF-A0A3P7PZ27-F1
#
_entry.id   AF-A0A3P7PZ27-F1
#
_cell.length_a   1.000
_cell.length_b   1.000
_cell.length_c   1.000
_cell.angle_alpha   90.00
_cell.angle_beta   90.00
_cell.angle_gamma   90.00
#
_symmetry.space_group_name_H-M   'P 1'
#
loop_
_entity.id
_entity.type
_entity.pdbx_description
1 polymer ?
#
loop_
_entity_poly.entity_id
_entity_poly.type
_entity_poly.pdbx_seq_one_letter_code
_entity_poly.pdbx_strand_id
1 'polypeptide(L)'
;GEIEPGPPGPPGPPGPPGPPGPPGAGAGGGGAGIPGPKGPQGPPGPPGPPGNQGPPGEPGAAGSGGERGICPKYCALDGGIFFEDGTMRRR
;
A
#
# COMPACT_ATOMS: atom_id res chain seq x y z
N GLY A 1 13.33 -3.66 0.75
CA GLY A 1 12.89 -2.29 1.02
C GLY A 1 11.63 -2.38 1.86
N GLU A 2 11.53 -1.59 2.91
CA GLU A 2 10.30 -1.48 3.69
C GLU A 2 9.16 -0.96 2.81
N ILE A 3 7.98 -1.54 2.99
CA ILE A 3 6.76 -1.19 2.26
C ILE A 3 6.09 -0.10 3.08
N GLU A 4 6.30 1.18 2.76
CA GLU A 4 5.57 2.26 3.42
C GLU A 4 4.13 2.35 2.89
N PRO A 5 3.11 2.31 3.77
CA PRO A 5 1.74 2.62 3.38
C PRO A 5 1.64 4.01 2.76
N GLY A 6 0.79 4.15 1.74
CA GLY A 6 0.49 5.46 1.17
C GLY A 6 -0.13 6.42 2.20
N PRO A 7 -0.03 7.75 1.99
CA PRO A 7 -0.62 8.73 2.89
C PRO A 7 -2.14 8.51 3.02
N PRO A 8 -2.75 8.91 4.14
CA PRO A 8 -4.21 8.91 4.29
C PRO A 8 -4.90 9.69 3.17
N GLY A 9 -6.10 9.26 2.79
CA GLY A 9 -6.93 10.01 1.84
C GLY A 9 -7.36 11.38 2.39
N PRO A 10 -7.83 12.30 1.53
CA PRO A 10 -8.34 13.60 1.97
C PRO A 10 -9.59 13.43 2.85
N PRO A 11 -9.93 14.44 3.67
CA PRO A 11 -11.21 14.45 4.40
C PRO A 11 -12.42 14.30 3.48
N GLY A 12 -13.47 13.68 3.99
CA GLY A 12 -14.76 13.62 3.29
C GLY A 12 -15.40 15.01 3.14
N PRO A 13 -16.40 15.16 2.25
CA PRO A 13 -17.11 16.42 2.10
C PRO A 13 -17.89 16.77 3.39
N PRO A 14 -18.25 18.06 3.60
CA PRO A 14 -19.13 18.45 4.69
C PRO A 14 -20.47 17.72 4.68
N GLY A 15 -21.03 17.51 5.88
CA GLY A 15 -22.38 16.97 6.02
C GLY A 15 -23.46 17.89 5.40
N PRO A 16 -24.66 17.34 5.14
CA PRO A 16 -25.78 18.16 4.68
C PRO A 16 -26.18 19.20 5.73
N PRO A 17 -26.84 20.29 5.34
CA PRO A 17 -27.44 21.22 6.27
C PRO A 17 -28.41 20.56 7.25
N GLY A 18 -28.51 21.11 8.47
CA GLY A 18 -29.52 20.67 9.44
C GLY A 18 -30.97 20.89 8.98
N PRO A 19 -31.94 20.25 9.65
CA PRO A 19 -33.37 20.46 9.36
C PRO A 19 -33.81 21.90 9.67
N PRO A 20 -34.94 22.37 9.11
CA PRO A 20 -35.56 23.63 9.52
C PRO A 20 -35.83 23.67 11.03
N GLY A 21 -35.77 24.86 11.63
CA GLY A 21 -36.18 25.06 13.01
C GLY A 21 -37.67 24.75 13.24
N PRO A 22 -38.09 24.53 14.50
CA PRO A 22 -39.50 24.36 14.81
C PRO A 22 -40.32 25.61 14.44
N PRO A 23 -41.64 25.46 14.19
CA PRO A 23 -42.54 26.60 14.06
C PRO A 23 -42.44 27.53 15.28
N GLY A 24 -42.57 28.84 15.07
CA GLY A 24 -42.59 29.81 16.16
C GLY A 24 -43.77 29.57 17.11
N ALA A 25 -43.60 29.90 18.39
CA ALA A 25 -44.70 29.87 19.36
C ALA A 25 -45.78 30.87 18.92
N GLY A 26 -47.01 30.37 18.69
CA GLY A 26 -48.11 31.19 18.21
C GLY A 26 -48.42 32.33 19.20
N ALA A 27 -48.49 33.56 18.70
CA ALA A 27 -49.12 34.65 19.44
C ALA A 27 -50.63 34.35 19.51
N GLY A 28 -51.20 34.39 20.72
CA GLY A 28 -52.65 34.26 20.89
C GLY A 28 -53.39 35.26 19.99
N GLY A 29 -54.15 34.73 19.02
CA GLY A 29 -54.96 35.52 18.09
C GLY A 29 -54.22 36.03 16.86
N GLY A 30 -54.17 35.21 15.80
CA GLY A 30 -53.86 35.68 14.43
C GLY A 30 -52.61 35.05 13.82
N GLY A 31 -52.82 33.99 13.01
CA GLY A 31 -51.81 33.42 12.11
C GLY A 31 -50.65 32.69 12.79
N ALA A 32 -50.35 31.47 12.34
CA ALA A 32 -49.11 30.81 12.74
C ALA A 32 -47.90 31.71 12.36
N GLY A 33 -46.97 31.91 13.30
CA GLY A 33 -45.76 32.69 13.04
C GLY A 33 -44.92 32.05 11.92
N ILE A 34 -44.12 32.87 11.23
CA ILE A 34 -43.17 32.40 10.22
C ILE A 34 -42.25 31.33 10.82
N PRO A 35 -42.00 30.20 10.12
CA PRO A 35 -41.01 29.22 10.54
C PRO A 35 -39.64 29.88 10.78
N GLY A 36 -38.90 29.38 11.78
CA GLY A 36 -37.54 29.84 12.03
C GLY A 36 -36.62 29.59 10.83
N PRO A 37 -35.48 30.31 10.74
CA PRO A 37 -34.51 30.08 9.68
C PRO A 37 -33.97 28.64 9.73
N LYS A 38 -33.45 28.17 8.59
CA LYS A 38 -32.74 26.90 8.54
C LYS A 38 -31.55 26.93 9.50
N GLY A 39 -31.30 25.81 10.19
CA GLY A 39 -30.08 25.66 10.99
C GLY A 39 -28.81 25.77 10.16
N PRO A 40 -27.65 26.03 10.78
CA PRO A 40 -26.36 26.08 10.09
C PRO A 40 -26.01 24.72 9.47
N GLN A 41 -25.01 24.72 8.58
CA GLN A 41 -24.42 23.47 8.10
C GLN A 41 -23.77 22.70 9.25
N GLY A 42 -23.88 21.37 9.24
CA GLY A 42 -23.12 20.52 10.16
C GLY A 42 -21.60 20.66 9.95
N PRO A 43 -20.78 20.20 10.90
CA PRO A 43 -19.33 20.20 10.73
C PRO A 43 -18.89 19.28 9.58
N PRO A 44 -17.65 19.44 9.08
CA PRO A 44 -17.04 18.47 8.18
C PRO A 44 -17.06 17.05 8.75
N GLY A 45 -17.16 16.05 7.86
CA GLY A 45 -16.98 14.66 8.26
C GLY A 45 -15.55 14.38 8.74
N PRO A 46 -15.30 13.24 9.43
CA PRO A 46 -13.95 12.84 9.81
C PRO A 46 -13.08 12.54 8.57
N PRO A 47 -11.75 12.52 8.71
CA PRO A 47 -10.85 12.01 7.68
C PRO A 47 -11.22 10.59 7.23
N GLY A 48 -10.97 10.28 5.96
CA GLY A 48 -11.10 8.90 5.47
C GLY A 48 -10.09 7.95 6.13
N PRO A 49 -10.31 6.63 6.04
CA PRO A 49 -9.33 5.65 6.50
C PRO A 49 -8.00 5.75 5.72
N PRO A 50 -6.89 5.21 6.26
CA PRO A 50 -5.64 5.04 5.51
C PRO A 50 -5.86 4.29 4.19
N GLY A 51 -5.00 4.56 3.20
CA GLY A 51 -4.97 3.80 1.96
C GLY A 51 -4.58 2.33 2.18
N ASN A 52 -4.95 1.47 1.23
CA ASN A 52 -4.52 0.07 1.26
C ASN A 52 -2.99 -0.04 1.10
N GLN A 53 -2.42 -1.12 1.65
CA GLN A 53 -1.02 -1.45 1.41
C GLN A 53 -0.75 -1.62 -0.10
N GLY A 54 0.43 -1.16 -0.56
CA GLY A 54 0.87 -1.39 -1.93
C GLY A 54 1.06 -2.88 -2.25
N PRO A 55 1.10 -3.25 -3.55
CA PRO A 55 1.35 -4.64 -3.94
C PRO A 55 2.75 -5.11 -3.51
N PRO A 56 2.97 -6.43 -3.36
CA PRO A 56 4.31 -6.97 -3.17
C PRO A 56 5.28 -6.52 -4.28
N GLY A 57 6.56 -6.37 -3.94
CA GLY A 57 7.59 -6.08 -4.92
C GLY A 57 7.77 -7.22 -5.94
N GLU A 58 8.38 -6.90 -7.09
CA GLU A 58 8.69 -7.91 -8.10
C GLU A 58 9.67 -8.97 -7.56
N PRO A 59 9.58 -10.22 -8.03
CA PRO A 59 10.57 -11.24 -7.71
C PRO A 59 11.99 -10.76 -8.05
N GLY A 60 12.97 -11.18 -7.24
CA GLY A 60 14.37 -10.92 -7.52
C GLY A 60 14.80 -11.51 -8.87
N ALA A 61 15.83 -10.91 -9.49
CA ALA A 61 16.42 -11.45 -10.70
C ALA A 61 16.92 -12.89 -10.48
N ALA A 62 16.85 -13.72 -11.52
CA ALA A 62 17.43 -15.05 -11.50
C ALA A 62 18.93 -14.97 -11.16
N GLY A 63 19.43 -15.92 -10.36
CA GLY A 63 20.85 -16.01 -10.05
C GLY A 63 21.67 -16.24 -11.33
N SER A 64 22.94 -15.79 -11.32
CA SER A 64 23.88 -16.15 -12.38
C SER A 64 24.02 -17.67 -12.46
N GLY A 65 24.06 -18.22 -13.67
CA GLY A 65 24.35 -19.64 -13.86
C GLY A 65 25.66 -20.04 -13.17
N GLY A 66 25.69 -21.24 -12.59
CA GLY A 66 26.89 -21.76 -11.93
C GLY A 66 28.06 -21.89 -12.92
N GLU A 67 29.28 -21.80 -12.39
CA GLU A 67 30.48 -22.05 -13.17
C GLU A 67 30.44 -23.46 -13.79
N ARG A 68 30.94 -23.60 -15.02
CA ARG A 68 31.04 -24.92 -15.65
C ARG A 68 31.94 -25.81 -14.77
N GLY A 69 31.44 -26.99 -14.40
CA GLY A 69 32.24 -28.00 -13.73
C GLY A 69 33.43 -28.38 -14.60
N ILE A 70 34.61 -28.50 -14.00
CA ILE A 70 35.81 -28.89 -14.73
C ILE A 70 35.83 -30.41 -14.85
N CYS A 71 35.62 -30.93 -16.06
CA CYS A 71 35.66 -32.36 -16.33
C CYS A 71 37.11 -32.88 -16.22
N PRO A 72 37.38 -33.93 -15.42
CA PRO A 72 38.67 -34.60 -15.46
C PRO A 72 38.81 -35.32 -16.79
N LYS A 73 39.91 -35.06 -17.51
CA LYS A 73 40.12 -35.61 -18.85
C LYS A 73 40.65 -37.05 -18.79
N TYR A 74 41.48 -37.36 -17.79
CA TYR A 74 42.04 -38.68 -17.53
C TYR A 74 42.68 -38.73 -16.13
N CYS A 75 42.58 -39.88 -15.48
CA CYS A 75 43.32 -40.17 -14.25
C CYS A 75 44.73 -40.64 -14.62
N ALA A 76 45.76 -40.00 -14.09
CA ALA A 76 47.12 -40.47 -14.24
C ALA A 76 47.45 -41.58 -13.23
N LEU A 77 48.36 -42.47 -13.62
CA LEU A 77 48.79 -43.61 -12.80
C LEU A 77 49.44 -43.18 -11.47
N ASP A 78 49.91 -41.94 -11.38
CA ASP A 78 50.47 -41.32 -10.17
C ASP A 78 49.41 -40.69 -9.26
N GLY A 79 48.11 -40.86 -9.57
CA GLY A 79 47.00 -40.29 -8.80
C GLY A 79 46.72 -38.81 -9.09
N GLY A 80 47.32 -38.24 -10.13
CA GLY A 80 47.03 -36.88 -10.60
C GLY A 80 45.71 -36.80 -11.37
N ILE A 81 44.90 -35.77 -11.07
CA ILE A 81 43.72 -35.41 -11.87
C ILE A 81 44.11 -34.27 -12.81
N PHE A 82 44.02 -34.53 -14.11
CA PHE A 82 44.23 -33.54 -15.16
C PHE A 82 42.89 -32.96 -15.62
N PHE A 83 42.82 -31.64 -15.59
CA PHE A 83 41.65 -30.88 -15.99
C PHE A 83 41.80 -30.37 -17.42
N GLU A 84 40.68 -30.07 -18.08
CA GLU A 84 40.67 -29.57 -19.46
C GLU A 84 41.36 -28.20 -19.65
N ASP A 85 41.54 -27.45 -18.56
CA ASP A 85 42.25 -26.17 -18.54
C ASP A 85 43.78 -26.34 -18.42
N GLY A 86 44.29 -27.57 -18.40
CA GLY A 86 45.72 -27.89 -18.23
C GLY A 86 46.21 -27.82 -16.78
N THR A 87 45.32 -27.52 -15.83
CA THR A 87 45.67 -27.58 -14.41
C THR A 87 45.73 -29.04 -13.95
N MET A 88 46.67 -29.34 -13.06
CA MET A 88 46.80 -30.65 -12.41
C MET A 88 46.56 -30.44 -10.91
N ARG A 89 45.61 -31.18 -10.33
CA ARG A 89 45.50 -31.30 -8.87
C ARG A 89 46.07 -32.65 -8.42
N ARG A 90 47.03 -32.60 -7.50
CA ARG A 90 47.50 -33.75 -6.71
C ARG A 90 46.76 -33.77 -5.38
N ARG A 91 46.56 -34.98 -4.86
CA ARG A 91 46.04 -35.17 -3.51
C ARG A 91 47.09 -34.86 -2.45
#